data_AF-A0A7C1SJY3-F1
#
_entry.id   AF-A0A7C1SJY3-F1
#
_cell.length_a   1.000
_cell.length_b   1.000
_cell.length_c   1.000
_cell.angle_alpha   90.00
_cell.angle_beta   90.00
_cell.angle_gamma   90.00
#
_symmetry.space_group_name_H-M   'P 1'
#
loop_
_entity.id
_entity.type
_entity.pdbx_description
1 polymer ?
#
loop_
_entity_poly.entity_id
_entity_poly.type
_entity_poly.pdbx_seq_one_letter_code
_entity_poly.pdbx_strand_id
1 'polypeptide(L)' 'TPHAFQTDMRIRHARHLLRSGATPSDTAAACGFADQAHMTRQFKARTGLTPAVFRAG' A
#
# COMPACT_ATOMS: atom_id res chain seq x y z
N THR A 1 -15.14 -10.98 1.03
CA THR A 1 -15.02 -11.35 2.46
C THR A 1 -14.54 -10.15 3.27
N PRO A 2 -14.82 -10.08 4.58
CA PRO A 2 -14.41 -8.94 5.44
C PRO A 2 -12.91 -8.59 5.33
N HIS A 3 -12.06 -9.61 5.14
CA HIS A 3 -10.61 -9.43 4.93
C HIS A 3 -10.27 -8.63 3.66
N ALA A 4 -11.01 -8.84 2.56
CA ALA A 4 -10.80 -8.10 1.32
C ALA A 4 -11.14 -6.62 1.49
N PHE A 5 -12.24 -6.32 2.19
CA PHE A 5 -12.65 -4.94 2.50
C PHE A 5 -11.61 -4.21 3.37
N GLN A 6 -11.11 -4.86 4.43
CA GLN A 6 -10.05 -4.27 5.26
C GLN A 6 -8.78 -3.98 4.45
N THR A 7 -8.39 -4.92 3.57
CA THR A 7 -7.22 -4.73 2.73
C THR A 7 -7.41 -3.56 1.76
N ASP A 8 -8.60 -3.42 1.18
CA ASP A 8 -8.92 -2.28 0.31
C ASP A 8 -8.82 -0.93 1.03
N MET A 9 -9.31 -0.85 2.27
CA MET A 9 -9.17 0.35 3.09
C MET A 9 -7.70 0.68 3.38
N ARG A 10 -6.89 -0.33 3.72
CA ARG A 10 -5.44 -0.15 3.91
C ARG A 10 -4.75 0.35 2.63
N ILE A 11 -5.12 -0.16 1.47
CA ILE A 11 -4.54 0.25 0.18
C ILE A 11 -4.96 1.67 -0.20
N ARG A 12 -6.20 2.08 0.10
CA ARG A 12 -6.61 3.48 -0.08
C ARG A 12 -5.77 4.43 0.78
N HIS A 13 -5.51 4.07 2.03
CA HIS A 13 -4.63 4.85 2.90
C HIS A 13 -3.17 4.87 2.39
N ALA A 14 -2.65 3.71 1.96
CA ALA A 14 -1.31 3.60 1.40
C ALA A 14 -1.10 4.50 0.18
N ARG A 15 -2.11 4.62 -0.70
CA ARG A 15 -2.06 5.53 -1.86
C ARG A 15 -1.90 6.99 -1.45
N HIS A 16 -2.54 7.42 -0.37
CA HIS A 16 -2.42 8.79 0.14
C HIS A 16 -1.01 9.06 0.65
N LEU A 17 -0.48 8.18 1.48
CA LEU A 17 0.87 8.31 2.05
C LEU A 17 1.98 8.26 0.99
N LEU A 18 1.86 7.38 0.00
CA LEU A 18 2.82 7.33 -1.10
C LEU A 18 2.80 8.62 -1.92
N ARG A 19 1.62 9.19 -2.18
CA ARG A 19 1.50 10.49 -2.88
C ARG A 19 2.03 11.65 -2.06
N SER A 20 2.01 11.57 -0.73
CA SER A 20 2.64 12.55 0.14
C SER A 20 4.15 12.32 0.33
N GLY A 21 4.75 11.38 -0.41
CA GLY A 21 6.20 11.14 -0.41
C GLY A 21 6.70 10.13 0.62
N ALA A 22 5.81 9.46 1.37
CA ALA A 22 6.24 8.44 2.33
C ALA A 22 6.98 7.29 1.64
N THR A 23 7.92 6.67 2.36
CA THR A 23 8.60 5.48 1.83
C THR A 23 7.66 4.28 1.82
N PRO A 24 7.85 3.29 0.91
CA PRO A 24 7.08 2.05 0.95
C PRO A 24 7.18 1.30 2.28
N SER A 25 8.31 1.39 2.98
CA SER A 25 8.49 0.77 4.29
C SER A 25 7.62 1.44 5.35
N ASP A 26 7.71 2.78 5.46
CA ASP A 26 6.91 3.54 6.43
C ASP A 26 5.42 3.42 6.15
N THR A 27 5.05 3.43 4.87
CA THR A 27 3.65 3.26 4.43
C THR A 27 3.10 1.90 4.87
N ALA A 28 3.89 0.83 4.78
CA ALA A 28 3.46 -0.52 5.18
C ALA A 28 3.15 -0.58 6.67
N ALA A 29 4.05 -0.04 7.50
CA ALA A 29 3.86 0.06 8.94
C ALA A 29 2.63 0.92 9.29
N ALA A 30 2.52 2.11 8.70
CA ALA A 30 1.42 3.05 8.95
C ALA A 30 0.04 2.52 8.52
N CYS A 31 -0.01 1.65 7.50
CA CYS A 31 -1.25 1.04 7.03
C CYS A 31 -1.56 -0.32 7.70
N GLY A 32 -0.73 -0.77 8.64
CA GLY A 32 -0.94 -2.02 9.37
C GLY A 32 -0.74 -3.28 8.52
N PHE A 33 0.17 -3.23 7.53
CA PHE A 33 0.68 -4.44 6.88
C PHE A 33 1.78 -5.06 7.73
N ALA A 34 1.90 -6.39 7.68
CA ALA A 34 2.93 -7.14 8.41
C ALA A 34 4.35 -6.71 8.03
N ASP A 35 4.58 -6.43 6.74
CA ASP A 35 5.84 -5.94 6.20
C ASP A 35 5.61 -5.25 4.84
N GLN A 36 6.66 -4.61 4.31
CA GLN A 36 6.63 -3.96 3.00
C GLN A 36 6.34 -4.93 1.86
N ALA A 37 6.81 -6.17 1.91
CA ALA A 37 6.63 -7.15 0.84
C ALA A 37 5.15 -7.58 0.74
N HIS A 38 4.49 -7.78 1.88
CA HIS A 38 3.06 -8.04 1.97
C HIS A 38 2.26 -6.87 1.41
N MET A 39 2.55 -5.64 1.83
CA MET A 39 1.92 -4.45 1.25
C MET A 39 2.11 -4.42 -0.27
N THR A 40 3.34 -4.65 -0.75
CA THR A 40 3.68 -4.59 -2.18
C THR A 40 2.86 -5.58 -3.01
N ARG A 41 2.69 -6.82 -2.53
CA ARG A 41 1.84 -7.83 -3.19
C ARG A 41 0.39 -7.36 -3.29
N GLN A 42 -0.18 -6.89 -2.17
CA GLN A 42 -1.59 -6.46 -2.13
C GLN A 42 -1.83 -5.18 -2.95
N PHE A 43 -0.87 -4.26 -2.94
CA PHE A 43 -0.92 -3.00 -3.66
C PHE A 43 -0.84 -3.22 -5.17
N LYS A 44 0.11 -4.06 -5.63
CA LYS A 44 0.22 -4.41 -7.05
C LYS A 44 -1.04 -5.12 -7.56
N ALA A 45 -1.58 -6.05 -6.77
CA ALA A 45 -2.80 -6.77 -7.14
C ALA A 45 -4.02 -5.84 -7.34
N ARG A 46 -4.07 -4.68 -6.67
CA ARG A 46 -5.21 -3.75 -6.73
C ARG A 46 -4.99 -2.53 -7.63
N THR A 47 -3.74 -2.13 -7.84
CA THR A 47 -3.41 -0.89 -8.57
C THR A 47 -2.66 -1.14 -9.86
N GLY A 48 -2.15 -2.36 -10.09
CA GLY A 48 -1.31 -2.71 -11.23
C GLY A 48 0.16 -2.26 -11.08
N LEU A 49 0.46 -1.36 -10.15
CA LEU A 49 1.79 -0.78 -9.94
C LEU A 49 2.40 -1.23 -8.63
N THR A 50 3.74 -1.22 -8.52
CA THR A 50 4.39 -1.34 -7.21
C THR A 50 4.31 0.00 -6.46
N PRO A 51 4.37 -0.01 -5.12
CA PRO A 51 4.38 1.23 -4.33
C PRO A 51 5.48 2.21 -4.74
N ALA A 52 6.67 1.70 -5.07
CA ALA A 52 7.81 2.52 -5.49
C ALA A 52 7.55 3.22 -6.83
N VAL A 53 6.96 2.51 -7.80
CA VAL A 53 6.58 3.09 -9.10
C VAL A 53 5.44 4.09 -8.92
N PHE A 54 4.43 3.75 -8.12
CA PHE A 54 3.30 4.63 -7.84
C PHE A 54 3.71 5.93 -7.13
N ARG A 55 4.76 5.90 -6.31
CA ARG A 55 5.32 7.09 -5.64
C ARG A 55 6.12 7.98 -6.58
N ALA A 56 6.76 7.40 -7.60
CA ALA A 56 7.68 8.12 -8.48
C ALA A 56 6.98 8.90 -9.61
N GLY A 57 5.69 8.63 -9.85
CA GLY A 57 4.85 9.35 -10.82
C GLY A 57 3.83 10.24 -10.13
#